data_AF-A0A7W8M7H2-F1
#
_entry.id   AF-A0A7W8M7H2-F1
#
_cell.length_a   1.000
_cell.length_b   1.000
_cell.length_c   1.000
_cell.angle_alpha   90.00
_cell.angle_beta   90.00
_cell.angle_gamma   90.00
#
_symmetry.space_group_name_H-M   'P 1'
#
loop_
_entity.id
_entity.type
_entity.pdbx_description
1 polymer ?
#
loop_
_entity_poly.entity_id
_entity_poly.type
_entity_poly.pdbx_seq_one_letter_code
_entity_poly.pdbx_strand_id
1 'polypeptide(L)'
;MQPLFGDLFKGVLALFLLEMGLVAGSRLPELRRAGIFLVIFGVLAPLGLAALGMAAGTALGLSAGGKVVLAALCASASCIAAPTAMRIAVPEANPALSIGASLGVTFPFDVIVGIPLYIAAARWLG
;
A
#
# COMPACT_ATOMS: atom_id res chain seq x y z
N MET A 1 23.75 14.09 -12.91
CA MET A 1 22.51 13.68 -12.22
C MET A 1 22.74 12.83 -10.96
N GLN A 2 23.81 12.03 -10.86
CA GLN A 2 24.10 11.16 -9.69
C GLN A 2 24.06 11.83 -8.31
N PRO A 3 24.69 13.00 -8.05
CA PRO A 3 24.67 13.57 -6.70
C PRO A 3 23.28 14.08 -6.27
N LEU A 4 22.43 14.51 -7.22
CA LEU A 4 21.09 15.04 -6.94
C LEU A 4 20.00 13.95 -6.94
N PHE A 5 19.98 13.07 -7.94
CA PHE A 5 18.95 12.05 -8.16
C PHE A 5 19.35 10.64 -7.71
N GLY A 6 20.64 10.41 -7.40
CA GLY A 6 21.13 9.16 -6.83
C GLY A 6 21.31 9.29 -5.32
N ASP A 7 22.29 10.07 -4.90
CA ASP A 7 22.75 10.10 -3.50
C ASP A 7 21.84 10.95 -2.61
N LEU A 8 21.55 12.20 -3.00
CA LEU A 8 20.66 13.07 -2.23
C LEU A 8 19.22 12.53 -2.21
N PHE A 9 18.73 11.98 -3.32
CA PHE A 9 17.39 11.40 -3.40
C PHE A 9 17.17 10.28 -2.38
N LYS A 10 18.15 9.38 -2.20
CA LYS A 10 18.08 8.33 -1.18
C LYS A 10 18.02 8.91 0.23
N GLY A 11 18.80 9.95 0.52
CA GLY A 11 18.77 10.66 1.80
C GLY A 11 17.40 11.29 2.09
N VAL A 12 16.84 12.01 1.11
CA VAL A 12 15.51 12.62 1.22
C VAL A 12 14.41 11.55 1.34
N LEU A 13 14.51 10.46 0.58
CA LEU A 13 13.58 9.34 0.66
C LEU A 13 13.62 8.66 2.03
N ALA A 14 14.80 8.48 2.62
CA ALA A 14 14.94 7.90 3.95
C ALA A 14 14.28 8.77 5.02
N LEU A 15 14.46 10.09 4.97
CA LEU A 15 13.77 11.03 5.87
C LEU A 15 12.25 10.99 5.67
N PHE A 16 11.78 10.93 4.43
CA PHE A 16 10.36 10.81 4.12
C PHE A 16 9.77 9.50 4.67
N LEU A 17 10.43 8.36 4.46
CA LEU A 17 9.99 7.07 4.99
C LEU A 17 10.00 7.06 6.52
N LEU A 18 10.97 7.73 7.16
CA LEU A 18 11.02 7.89 8.60
C LEU A 18 9.83 8.71 9.12
N GLU A 19 9.53 9.85 8.50
CA GLU A 19 8.37 10.68 8.84
C GLU A 19 7.06 9.91 8.71
N MET A 20 6.86 9.22 7.57
CA MET A 20 5.68 8.39 7.35
C MET A 20 5.57 7.25 8.37
N GLY A 21 6.70 6.66 8.77
CA GLY A 21 6.77 5.65 9.83
C GLY A 21 6.39 6.22 11.21
N LEU A 22 6.86 7.41 11.56
CA LEU A 22 6.48 8.10 12.80
C LEU A 22 4.99 8.46 12.81
N VAL A 23 4.45 8.94 11.69
CA VAL A 23 3.03 9.21 11.53
C VAL A 23 2.22 7.92 11.74
N ALA A 24 2.58 6.83 11.07
CA ALA A 24 1.91 5.53 11.24
C ALA A 24 1.97 5.04 12.70
N GLY A 25 3.15 5.13 13.33
CA GLY A 25 3.38 4.75 14.72
C GLY A 25 2.53 5.55 15.71
N SER A 26 2.35 6.86 15.46
CA SER A 26 1.49 7.72 16.29
C SER A 26 0.00 7.33 16.24
N ARG A 27 -0.43 6.67 15.16
CA ARG A 27 -1.83 6.25 14.94
C ARG A 27 -2.12 4.80 15.30
N LEU A 28 -1.09 4.01 15.65
CA LEU A 28 -1.24 2.61 16.05
C LEU A 28 -2.23 2.38 17.22
N PRO A 29 -2.27 3.23 18.27
CA PRO A 29 -3.23 3.08 19.36
C PRO A 29 -4.69 3.19 18.90
N GLU A 30 -4.97 4.06 17.93
CA GLU A 30 -6.32 4.27 17.39
C GLU A 30 -6.74 3.09 16.51
N LEU A 31 -5.81 2.53 15.74
CA LEU A 31 -6.03 1.29 15.00
C LEU A 31 -6.38 0.11 15.93
N ARG A 32 -5.66 -0.02 17.06
CA ARG A 32 -5.98 -1.04 18.08
C ARG A 32 -7.39 -0.89 18.65
N ARG A 33 -7.88 0.36 18.83
CA ARG A 33 -9.25 0.64 19.28
C ARG A 33 -10.30 0.29 18.24
N ALA A 34 -9.98 0.46 16.96
CA ALA A 34 -10.91 0.14 15.87
C ALA A 34 -11.11 -1.36 15.64
N GLY A 35 -10.23 -2.19 16.21
CA GLY A 35 -10.40 -3.62 16.33
C GLY A 35 -9.86 -4.44 15.14
N ILE A 36 -9.98 -5.76 15.28
CA ILE A 36 -9.39 -6.74 14.36
C ILE A 36 -9.96 -6.66 12.94
N PHE A 37 -11.19 -6.18 12.79
CA PHE A 37 -11.85 -6.05 11.50
C PHE A 37 -11.05 -5.18 10.51
N LEU A 38 -10.53 -4.04 10.97
CA LEU A 38 -9.76 -3.12 10.13
C LEU A 38 -8.41 -3.73 9.71
N VAL A 39 -7.82 -4.56 10.57
CA VAL A 39 -6.58 -5.29 10.25
C VAL A 39 -6.86 -6.34 9.17
N ILE A 40 -7.92 -7.14 9.35
CA ILE A 40 -8.34 -8.15 8.37
C ILE A 40 -8.65 -7.49 7.03
N PHE A 41 -9.41 -6.40 7.04
CA PHE A 41 -9.74 -5.64 5.84
C PHE A 41 -8.48 -5.08 5.16
N GLY A 42 -7.57 -4.47 5.94
CA GLY A 42 -6.31 -3.92 5.44
C GLY A 42 -5.36 -4.95 4.83
N VAL A 43 -5.59 -6.24 5.09
CA VAL A 43 -4.84 -7.37 4.51
C VAL A 43 -5.59 -8.00 3.33
N LEU A 44 -6.89 -8.25 3.47
CA LEU A 44 -7.65 -8.99 2.45
C LEU A 44 -8.06 -8.12 1.26
N ALA A 45 -8.41 -6.85 1.49
CA ALA A 45 -8.78 -5.93 0.43
C ALA A 45 -7.68 -5.75 -0.64
N PRO A 46 -6.41 -5.46 -0.29
CA PRO A 46 -5.34 -5.32 -1.29
C PRO A 46 -5.11 -6.61 -2.07
N LEU A 47 -5.21 -7.79 -1.43
CA LEU A 47 -5.10 -9.08 -2.13
C LEU A 47 -6.19 -9.27 -3.20
N GLY A 48 -7.43 -8.91 -2.87
CA GLY A 48 -8.54 -8.95 -3.82
C GLY A 48 -8.30 -8.02 -5.02
N LEU A 49 -7.84 -6.80 -4.76
CA LEU A 49 -7.50 -5.84 -5.82
C LEU A 49 -6.28 -6.29 -6.64
N ALA A 50 -5.28 -6.90 -6.01
CA ALA A 50 -4.12 -7.47 -6.69
C ALA A 50 -4.54 -8.59 -7.65
N ALA A 51 -5.47 -9.46 -7.24
CA ALA A 51 -6.01 -10.51 -8.08
C ALA A 51 -6.72 -9.94 -9.32
N LEU A 52 -7.49 -8.86 -9.16
CA LEU A 52 -8.11 -8.15 -10.29
C LEU A 52 -7.05 -7.53 -11.22
N GLY A 53 -6.03 -6.88 -10.67
CA GLY A 53 -4.92 -6.34 -11.45
C GLY A 53 -4.14 -7.43 -12.20
N MET A 54 -3.94 -8.58 -11.59
CA MET A 54 -3.29 -9.74 -12.19
C MET A 54 -4.13 -10.35 -13.32
N ALA A 55 -5.44 -10.48 -13.10
CA ALA A 55 -6.38 -10.95 -14.12
C ALA A 55 -6.40 -9.99 -15.32
N ALA A 56 -6.46 -8.68 -15.08
CA ALA A 56 -6.38 -7.66 -16.11
C ALA A 56 -5.04 -7.72 -16.88
N GLY A 57 -3.91 -7.84 -16.17
CA GLY A 57 -2.60 -7.96 -16.79
C GLY A 57 -2.46 -9.23 -17.65
N THR A 58 -3.11 -10.32 -17.24
CA THR A 58 -3.17 -11.56 -18.02
C THR A 58 -4.03 -11.37 -19.27
N ALA A 59 -5.20 -10.74 -19.16
CA ALA A 59 -6.08 -10.45 -20.29
C ALA A 59 -5.42 -9.51 -21.32
N LEU A 60 -4.55 -8.60 -20.86
CA LEU A 60 -3.77 -7.69 -21.69
C LEU A 60 -2.50 -8.32 -22.29
N GLY A 61 -2.18 -9.58 -21.96
CA GLY A 61 -0.97 -10.25 -22.45
C GLY A 61 0.33 -9.64 -21.94
N LEU A 62 0.33 -9.04 -20.75
CA LEU A 62 1.53 -8.46 -20.15
C LEU A 62 2.56 -9.55 -19.81
N SER A 63 3.84 -9.19 -19.80
CA SER A 63 4.89 -10.06 -19.27
C SER A 63 4.66 -10.36 -17.77
N ALA A 64 5.28 -11.41 -17.24
CA ALA A 64 5.19 -11.72 -15.81
C ALA A 64 5.56 -10.51 -14.92
N GLY A 65 6.60 -9.75 -15.30
CA GLY A 65 6.96 -8.51 -14.61
C GLY A 65 5.86 -7.44 -14.70
N GLY A 66 5.25 -7.27 -15.88
CA GLY A 66 4.13 -6.35 -16.08
C GLY A 66 2.90 -6.72 -15.25
N LYS A 67 2.55 -8.01 -15.17
CA LYS A 67 1.45 -8.52 -14.32
C LYS A 67 1.70 -8.20 -12.85
N VAL A 68 2.94 -8.42 -12.36
CA VAL A 68 3.33 -8.13 -10.96
C VAL A 68 3.21 -6.64 -10.65
N VAL A 69 3.75 -5.79 -11.53
CA VAL A 69 3.68 -4.33 -11.35
C VAL A 69 2.23 -3.87 -11.32
N LEU A 70 1.40 -4.34 -12.26
CA LEU A 70 -0.02 -3.98 -12.30
C LEU A 70 -0.78 -4.46 -11.06
N ALA A 71 -0.55 -5.71 -10.63
CA ALA A 71 -1.14 -6.24 -9.41
C ALA A 71 -0.75 -5.40 -8.17
N ALA A 72 0.53 -5.04 -8.03
CA ALA A 72 1.01 -4.22 -6.93
C ALA A 72 0.41 -2.80 -6.95
N LEU A 73 0.24 -2.19 -8.14
CA LEU A 73 -0.41 -0.89 -8.28
C LEU A 73 -1.89 -0.96 -7.89
N CYS A 74 -2.60 -2.03 -8.26
CA CYS A 74 -3.99 -2.24 -7.87
C CYS A 74 -4.14 -2.52 -6.37
N ALA A 75 -3.20 -3.25 -5.77
CA ALA A 75 -3.20 -3.56 -4.33
C ALA A 75 -2.93 -2.33 -3.45
N SER A 76 -2.10 -1.42 -3.96
CA SER A 76 -1.63 -0.26 -3.22
C SER A 76 -2.76 0.71 -2.86
N ALA A 77 -2.72 1.23 -1.63
CA ALA A 77 -3.64 2.26 -1.17
C ALA A 77 -3.04 3.67 -1.30
N SER A 78 -3.88 4.67 -1.63
CA SER A 78 -3.47 6.07 -1.61
C SER A 78 -3.32 6.55 -0.16
N CYS A 79 -2.08 6.59 0.33
CA CYS A 79 -1.81 6.86 1.75
C CYS A 79 -1.78 8.36 2.11
N ILE A 80 -1.91 9.26 1.12
CA ILE A 80 -1.69 10.71 1.30
C ILE A 80 -2.94 11.51 0.88
N ALA A 81 -3.37 11.35 -0.37
CA ALA A 81 -4.49 12.11 -0.92
C ALA A 81 -5.83 11.59 -0.40
N ALA A 82 -6.02 10.27 -0.34
CA ALA A 82 -7.31 9.70 0.04
C ALA A 82 -7.73 10.00 1.50
N PRO A 83 -6.85 9.95 2.52
CA PRO A 83 -7.23 10.34 3.88
C PRO A 83 -7.65 11.81 3.98
N THR A 84 -6.96 12.68 3.23
CA THR A 84 -7.30 14.11 3.18
C THR A 84 -8.65 14.33 2.52
N ALA A 85 -8.91 13.66 1.38
CA ALA A 85 -10.20 13.71 0.70
C ALA A 85 -11.33 13.15 1.58
N MET A 86 -11.11 12.03 2.27
CA MET A 86 -12.08 11.42 3.17
C MET A 86 -12.45 12.35 4.34
N ARG A 87 -11.46 13.05 4.92
CA ARG A 87 -11.71 14.05 5.97
C ARG A 87 -12.61 15.19 5.50
N ILE A 88 -12.53 15.57 4.22
CA ILE A 88 -13.35 16.63 3.64
C ILE A 88 -14.74 16.10 3.27
N ALA A 89 -14.81 14.90 2.69
CA ALA A 89 -16.04 14.32 2.18
C ALA A 89 -16.91 13.68 3.27
N VAL A 90 -16.30 13.16 4.33
CA VAL A 90 -16.98 12.48 5.45
C VAL A 90 -16.40 13.00 6.78
N PRO A 91 -16.85 14.16 7.27
CA PRO A 91 -16.29 14.82 8.46
C PRO A 91 -16.37 13.98 9.74
N GLU A 92 -17.35 13.08 9.85
CA GLU A 92 -17.58 12.21 11.00
C GLU A 92 -16.62 11.01 11.01
N ALA A 93 -15.98 10.69 9.89
CA ALA A 93 -15.02 9.60 9.81
C ALA A 93 -13.73 10.01 10.53
N ASN A 94 -13.17 9.11 11.33
CA ASN A 94 -11.87 9.34 11.94
C ASN A 94 -10.76 9.13 10.89
N PRO A 95 -10.12 10.20 10.36
CA PRO A 95 -9.11 10.06 9.31
C PRO A 95 -7.87 9.31 9.81
N ALA A 96 -7.65 9.31 11.13
CA ALA A 96 -6.53 8.62 11.73
C ALA A 96 -6.65 7.09 11.61
N LEU A 97 -7.87 6.55 11.47
CA LEU A 97 -8.10 5.15 11.11
C LEU A 97 -7.68 4.83 9.67
N SER A 98 -8.02 5.71 8.72
CA SER A 98 -7.58 5.53 7.32
C SER A 98 -6.06 5.59 7.17
N ILE A 99 -5.41 6.53 7.85
CA ILE A 99 -3.95 6.67 7.85
C ILE A 99 -3.30 5.47 8.55
N GLY A 100 -3.79 5.11 9.74
CA GLY A 100 -3.27 4.00 10.53
C GLY A 100 -3.44 2.64 9.84
N ALA A 101 -4.58 2.38 9.19
CA ALA A 101 -4.79 1.14 8.44
C ALA A 101 -3.93 1.10 7.16
N SER A 102 -3.89 2.19 6.39
CA SER A 102 -3.16 2.23 5.12
C SER A 102 -1.65 2.13 5.33
N LEU A 103 -1.08 2.93 6.25
CA LEU A 103 0.37 2.95 6.49
C LEU A 103 0.84 1.91 7.50
N GLY A 104 0.01 1.58 8.49
CA GLY A 104 0.38 0.68 9.58
C GLY A 104 0.07 -0.79 9.29
N VAL A 105 -0.81 -1.11 8.34
CA VAL A 105 -1.21 -2.49 8.00
C VAL A 105 -1.00 -2.77 6.52
N THR A 106 -1.74 -2.08 5.65
CA THR A 106 -1.77 -2.41 4.22
C THR A 106 -0.41 -2.26 3.58
N PHE A 107 0.25 -1.10 3.73
CA PHE A 107 1.56 -0.84 3.17
C PHE A 107 2.64 -1.86 3.60
N PRO A 108 2.88 -2.11 4.91
CA PRO A 108 3.89 -3.08 5.32
C PRO A 108 3.52 -4.50 4.88
N PHE A 109 2.24 -4.88 4.89
CA PHE A 109 1.79 -6.16 4.37
C PHE A 109 2.10 -6.30 2.87
N ASP A 110 1.75 -5.30 2.06
CA ASP A 110 1.96 -5.34 0.60
C ASP A 110 3.44 -5.48 0.26
N VAL A 111 4.31 -4.73 0.94
CA VAL A 111 5.76 -4.77 0.67
C VAL A 111 6.39 -6.09 1.11
N ILE A 112 6.05 -6.59 2.30
CA ILE A 112 6.71 -7.75 2.90
C ILE A 112 6.11 -9.07 2.36
N VAL A 113 4.81 -9.13 2.14
CA VAL A 113 4.07 -10.36 1.81
C VAL A 113 3.41 -10.26 0.43
N GLY A 114 2.73 -9.15 0.13
CA GLY A 114 2.00 -8.95 -1.11
C GLY A 114 2.87 -9.12 -2.35
N ILE A 115 3.95 -8.34 -2.48
CA ILE A 115 4.84 -8.36 -3.64
C ILE A 115 5.44 -9.77 -3.88
N PRO A 116 6.03 -10.47 -2.89
CA PRO A 116 6.46 -11.85 -3.07
C PRO A 116 5.36 -12.80 -3.53
N LEU A 117 4.15 -12.65 -2.97
CA LEU A 117 2.98 -13.44 -3.36
C LEU A 117 2.57 -13.18 -4.80
N TYR A 118 2.54 -11.92 -5.23
CA TYR A 118 2.21 -11.54 -6.61
C TYR A 118 3.24 -12.09 -7.60
N ILE A 119 4.54 -12.07 -7.24
CA ILE A 119 5.59 -12.68 -8.06
C ILE A 119 5.37 -14.19 -8.19
N ALA A 120 5.05 -14.88 -7.09
CA ALA A 120 4.78 -16.31 -7.12
C ALA A 120 3.56 -16.64 -8.00
N ALA A 121 2.47 -15.89 -7.85
CA ALA A 121 1.26 -16.05 -8.64
C ALA A 121 1.49 -15.77 -10.15
N ALA A 122 2.22 -14.71 -10.48
CA ALA A 122 2.56 -14.40 -11.87
C ALA A 122 3.39 -15.51 -12.52
N ARG A 123 4.35 -16.11 -11.79
CA ARG A 123 5.14 -17.26 -12.29
C ARG A 123 4.28 -18.49 -12.59
N TRP A 124 3.24 -18.73 -11.80
CA TRP A 124 2.31 -19.84 -12.02
C TRP A 124 1.41 -19.62 -13.24
N LEU A 125 1.13 -18.36 -13.57
CA LEU A 125 0.27 -17.96 -14.69
C LEU A 125 1.02 -17.77 -16.02
N GLY A 126 2.33 -18.06 -16.06
CA GLY A 126 3.19 -17.88 -17.24
C GLY A 126 3.37 -16.41 -17.65
#